data_AF-A0A534WEW8-F1
#
_entry.id   AF-A0A534WEW8-F1
#
_cell.length_a   1.000
_cell.length_b   1.000
_cell.length_c   1.000
_cell.angle_alpha   90.00
_cell.angle_beta   90.00
_cell.angle_gamma   90.00
#
_symmetry.space_group_name_H-M   'P 1'
#
loop_
_entity.id
_entity.type
_entity.pdbx_description
1 polymer ?
#
loop_
_entity_poly.entity_id
_entity_poly.type
_entity_poly.pdbx_seq_one_letter_code
_entity_poly.pdbx_strand_id
1 'polypeptide(L)'
;MPAALLAETSVRRPQTAMMTKPVVCRVLQEARGKSGEDLAAVVENDGASLAASNYELPTIIPGDPPIACYRARVDPSKLRRGAR
;
A
#
# COMPACT_ATOMS: atom_id res chain seq x y z
N MET A 1 -7.32 35.71 34.43
CA MET A 1 -7.25 34.38 33.79
C MET A 1 -8.23 34.35 32.62
N PRO A 2 -7.80 34.43 31.36
CA PRO A 2 -8.72 34.32 30.23
C PRO A 2 -8.90 32.85 29.83
N ALA A 3 -10.16 32.42 29.84
CA ALA A 3 -10.60 31.09 29.42
C ALA A 3 -10.53 30.95 27.89
N ALA A 4 -9.90 29.86 27.45
CA ALA A 4 -9.80 29.45 26.07
C ALA A 4 -11.18 29.16 25.47
N LEU A 5 -11.43 29.63 24.25
CA LEU A 5 -12.44 29.04 23.37
C LEU A 5 -11.85 28.94 21.95
N LEU A 6 -11.25 27.78 21.68
CA LEU A 6 -10.88 27.34 20.34
C LEU A 6 -12.16 26.87 19.65
N ALA A 7 -12.66 27.66 18.69
CA ALA A 7 -13.72 27.23 17.79
C ALA A 7 -13.10 26.43 16.64
N GLU A 8 -12.91 25.13 16.86
CA GLU A 8 -12.53 24.19 15.81
C GLU A 8 -13.77 23.88 14.95
N THR A 9 -13.93 24.61 13.85
CA THR A 9 -14.96 24.32 12.84
C THR A 9 -14.55 23.07 12.08
N SER A 10 -14.96 21.91 12.58
CA SER A 10 -14.82 20.62 11.92
C SER A 10 -15.72 20.58 10.68
N VAL A 11 -15.15 20.88 9.52
CA VAL A 11 -15.78 20.62 8.21
C VAL A 11 -15.75 19.10 7.99
N ARG A 12 -16.67 18.39 8.60
CA ARG A 12 -16.86 16.95 8.38
C ARG A 12 -17.60 16.76 7.05
N ARG A 13 -16.87 16.84 5.94
CA ARG A 13 -17.38 16.37 4.64
C ARG A 13 -17.78 14.90 4.80
N PRO A 14 -18.99 14.49 4.38
CA PRO A 14 -19.30 13.07 4.26
C PRO A 14 -18.41 12.53 3.13
N GLN A 15 -17.26 11.98 3.51
CA GLN A 15 -16.55 11.08 2.62
C GLN A 15 -17.44 9.85 2.54
N THR A 16 -18.26 9.77 1.49
CA THR A 16 -18.65 8.50 0.91
C THR A 16 -17.37 7.71 0.76
N ALA A 17 -17.12 6.83 1.73
CA ALA A 17 -16.02 5.90 1.71
C ALA A 17 -16.30 4.99 0.53
N MET A 18 -15.83 5.40 -0.66
CA MET A 18 -15.59 4.44 -1.72
C MET A 18 -14.69 3.40 -1.07
N MET A 19 -15.20 2.19 -0.93
CA MET A 19 -14.52 1.09 -0.27
C MET A 19 -13.43 0.61 -1.24
N THR A 20 -12.41 1.45 -1.43
CA THR A 20 -11.26 1.16 -2.26
C THR A 20 -10.47 0.07 -1.55
N LYS A 21 -10.26 -1.05 -2.25
CA LYS A 21 -9.39 -2.12 -1.78
C LYS A 21 -8.03 -1.51 -1.42
N PRO A 22 -7.49 -1.76 -0.22
CA PRO A 22 -6.23 -1.16 0.19
C PRO A 22 -5.11 -1.59 -0.76
N VAL A 23 -4.24 -0.63 -1.05
CA VAL A 23 -3.07 -0.81 -1.89
C VAL A 23 -1.83 -0.49 -1.07
N VAL A 24 -0.84 -1.36 -1.13
CA VAL A 24 0.47 -1.20 -0.49
C VAL A 24 1.50 -1.09 -1.59
N CYS A 25 2.17 0.06 -1.71
CA CYS A 25 3.29 0.22 -2.63
C CYS A 25 4.60 0.08 -1.87
N ARG A 26 5.47 -0.82 -2.31
CA ARG A 26 6.81 -1.02 -1.74
C ARG A 26 7.88 -0.67 -2.76
N VAL A 27 8.88 0.06 -2.28
CA VAL A 27 10.08 0.37 -3.05
C VAL A 27 10.98 -0.86 -2.98
N LEU A 28 11.25 -1.48 -4.13
CA LEU A 28 12.11 -2.66 -4.22
C LEU A 28 13.57 -2.22 -4.29
N GLN A 29 14.13 -1.81 -3.16
CA GLN A 29 15.55 -1.39 -3.06
C GLN A 29 16.51 -2.46 -3.59
N GLU A 30 16.20 -3.73 -3.36
CA GLU A 30 16.98 -4.86 -3.87
C GLU A 30 16.94 -4.98 -5.39
N ALA A 31 15.90 -4.47 -6.04
CA ALA A 31 15.73 -4.43 -7.49
C ALA A 31 16.46 -3.25 -8.17
N ARG A 32 17.17 -2.42 -7.42
CA ARG A 32 17.92 -1.29 -7.97
C ARG A 32 18.99 -1.77 -8.95
N GLY A 33 19.01 -1.22 -10.16
CA GLY A 33 19.91 -1.65 -11.23
C GLY A 33 19.69 -3.09 -11.74
N LYS A 34 18.68 -3.81 -11.24
CA LYS A 34 18.32 -5.15 -11.71
C LYS A 34 17.35 -5.08 -12.88
N SER A 35 17.40 -6.06 -13.76
CA SER A 35 16.54 -6.10 -14.95
C SER A 35 16.27 -7.54 -15.40
N GLY A 36 15.22 -7.74 -16.18
CA GLY A 36 14.83 -9.05 -16.67
C GLY A 36 14.52 -10.03 -15.54
N GLU A 37 15.22 -11.16 -15.52
CA GLU A 37 14.96 -12.29 -14.62
C GLU A 37 15.30 -11.99 -13.15
N ASP A 38 16.35 -11.21 -12.88
CA ASP A 38 16.75 -10.85 -11.51
C ASP A 38 15.78 -9.83 -10.87
N LEU A 39 15.20 -8.94 -11.69
CA LEU A 39 14.08 -8.09 -11.25
C LEU A 39 12.84 -8.94 -10.94
N ALA A 40 12.51 -9.89 -11.82
CA ALA A 40 11.35 -10.76 -11.62
C ALA A 40 11.49 -11.56 -10.32
N ALA A 41 12.67 -12.13 -10.03
CA ALA A 41 12.92 -12.86 -8.80
C ALA A 41 12.69 -12.02 -7.53
N VAL A 42 13.15 -10.77 -7.50
CA VAL A 42 12.92 -9.86 -6.35
C VAL A 42 11.44 -9.55 -6.18
N VAL A 43 10.75 -9.26 -7.29
CA VAL A 43 9.32 -8.95 -7.31
C VAL A 43 8.50 -10.15 -6.84
N GLU A 44 8.83 -11.37 -7.30
CA GLU A 44 8.17 -12.61 -6.93
C GLU A 44 8.38 -12.95 -5.46
N ASN A 45 9.58 -12.72 -4.92
CA ASN A 45 9.87 -12.94 -3.51
C ASN A 45 9.07 -11.99 -2.59
N ASP A 46 9.04 -10.68 -2.91
CA ASP A 46 8.22 -9.71 -2.16
C ASP A 46 6.73 -10.01 -2.34
N GLY A 47 6.32 -10.38 -3.57
CA GLY A 47 4.96 -10.77 -3.89
C GLY A 47 4.49 -12.02 -3.16
N ALA A 48 5.35 -13.02 -2.94
CA ALA A 48 5.02 -14.21 -2.17
C ALA A 48 4.72 -13.87 -0.70
N SER A 49 5.51 -12.97 -0.10
CA SER A 49 5.29 -12.48 1.27
C SER A 49 3.94 -11.79 1.43
N LEU A 50 3.56 -10.98 0.44
CA LEU A 50 2.30 -10.25 0.41
C LEU A 50 1.11 -11.13 0.00
N ALA A 51 1.32 -12.12 -0.86
CA ALA A 51 0.31 -13.12 -1.23
C ALA A 51 -0.18 -13.91 -0.01
N ALA A 52 0.73 -14.26 0.92
CA ALA A 52 0.36 -14.87 2.20
C ALA A 52 -0.57 -13.98 3.06
N SER A 53 -0.57 -12.67 2.80
CA SER A 53 -1.42 -11.67 3.45
C SER A 53 -2.65 -11.28 2.61
N ASN A 54 -3.00 -12.08 1.59
CA ASN A 54 -4.08 -11.82 0.63
C ASN A 54 -3.90 -10.57 -0.23
N TYR A 55 -2.66 -10.24 -0.58
CA TYR A 55 -2.38 -9.24 -1.59
C TYR A 55 -2.06 -9.90 -2.94
N GLU A 56 -2.27 -9.16 -4.02
CA GLU A 56 -1.83 -9.48 -5.38
C GLU A 56 -1.02 -8.32 -5.92
N LEU A 57 -0.12 -8.57 -6.86
CA LEU A 57 0.62 -7.54 -7.57
C LEU A 57 -0.09 -7.20 -8.90
N PRO A 58 -0.93 -6.16 -8.95
CA PRO A 58 -1.53 -5.71 -10.20
C PRO A 58 -0.54 -4.96 -11.10
N THR A 59 0.43 -4.24 -10.53
CA THR A 59 1.28 -3.34 -11.31
C THR A 59 2.62 -3.08 -10.65
N ILE A 60 3.62 -2.83 -11.50
CA ILE A 60 4.97 -2.40 -11.12
C ILE A 60 5.21 -1.07 -11.82
N ILE A 61 5.59 -0.06 -11.06
CA ILE A 61 5.98 1.24 -11.57
C ILE A 61 7.47 1.18 -11.91
N PRO A 62 7.85 1.44 -13.16
CA PRO A 62 9.25 1.48 -13.55
C PRO A 62 9.96 2.66 -12.85
N GLY A 63 11.16 2.42 -12.35
CA GLY A 63 11.99 3.38 -11.63
C GLY A 63 13.31 2.73 -11.20
N ASP A 64 14.24 3.52 -10.68
CA ASP A 64 15.48 3.02 -10.08
C ASP A 64 15.61 3.54 -8.63
N PRO A 65 15.24 2.73 -7.61
CA PRO A 65 14.64 1.39 -7.70
C PRO A 65 13.15 1.37 -8.15
N PRO A 66 12.68 0.24 -8.69
CA PRO A 66 11.28 0.08 -9.10
C PRO A 66 10.35 -0.02 -7.89
N ILE A 67 9.06 0.29 -8.10
CA ILE A 67 8.03 0.26 -7.04
C ILE A 67 6.98 -0.77 -7.41
N ALA A 68 6.79 -1.77 -6.56
CA ALA A 68 5.73 -2.76 -6.71
C ALA A 68 4.51 -2.35 -5.88
N CYS A 69 3.34 -2.24 -6.53
CA CYS A 69 2.10 -1.83 -5.87
C CYS A 69 1.14 -3.02 -5.79
N TYR A 70 0.88 -3.45 -4.57
CA TYR A 70 0.09 -4.63 -4.24
C TYR A 70 -1.32 -4.25 -3.79
N ARG A 71 -2.34 -4.91 -4.32
CA ARG A 71 -3.73 -4.68 -3.96
C ARG A 71 -4.26 -5.85 -3.14
N ALA A 72 -5.09 -5.58 -2.14
CA ALA A 72 -5.80 -6.65 -1.43
C ALA A 72 -6.76 -7.41 -2.37
N ARG A 73 -6.67 -8.74 -2.36
CA ARG A 73 -7.61 -9.65 -3.02
C ARG A 73 -8.93 -9.73 -2.26
N VAL A 74 -8.86 -9.66 -0.92
CA VAL A 74 -9.98 -9.80 0.01
C VAL A 74 -10.44 -8.44 0.55
N ASP A 75 -11.59 -8.47 1.21
CA ASP A 75 -12.12 -7.32 1.94
C ASP A 75 -11.10 -6.79 2.99
N PRO A 76 -10.94 -5.47 3.16
CA PRO A 76 -10.01 -4.88 4.14
C PRO A 76 -10.25 -5.32 5.59
N SER A 77 -11.44 -5.83 5.93
CA SER A 77 -11.77 -6.39 7.25
C SER A 77 -11.17 -7.79 7.47
N LYS A 78 -10.77 -8.47 6.38
CA LYS A 78 -10.14 -9.81 6.40
C LYS A 78 -8.62 -9.76 6.27
N LEU A 79 -8.05 -8.58 6.05
CA LEU A 79 -6.60 -8.40 6.02
C LEU A 79 -6.03 -8.48 7.43
N ARG A 80 -4.82 -9.03 7.54
CA ARG A 80 -4.12 -9.09 8.82
C ARG A 80 -3.87 -7.66 9.32
N ARG A 81 -4.16 -7.44 10.61
CA ARG A 81 -4.16 -6.13 11.27
C ARG A 81 -2.80 -5.40 11.26
N GLY A 82 -1.71 -6.08 10.92
CA GLY A 82 -0.36 -5.51 10.77
C GLY A 82 0.06 -5.18 9.33
N ALA A 83 -0.86 -5.27 8.37
CA ALA A 83 -0.62 -4.92 6.96
C ALA A 83 -1.30 -3.59 6.56
N ARG A 84 -1.63 -2.75 7.55
CA ARG A 84 -2.18 -1.40 7.38
C ARG A 84 -1.11 -0.35 7.65
#